data_AF-A0A6N7AG53-F1
#
_entry.id   AF-A0A6N7AG53-F1
#
_cell.length_a   1.000
_cell.length_b   1.000
_cell.length_c   1.000
_cell.angle_alpha   90.00
_cell.angle_beta   90.00
_cell.angle_gamma   90.00
#
_symmetry.space_group_name_H-M   'P 1'
#
loop_
_entity.id
_entity.type
_entity.pdbx_description
1 polymer ?
#
loop_
_entity_poly.entity_id
_entity_poly.type
_entity_poly.pdbx_seq_one_letter_code
_entity_poly.pdbx_strand_id
1 'polypeptide(L)'
;MNPFPRAWPCGKDGERERVADLKDEEILRAKITQSSYQALAADYRLPLQVLEVSRGLLSDDPAQRWNMESLELWLAGRRLSPIQTKPAPRAQRPFSIKGIDVFNVRELAHLIGYVWDPALPMIRDGSLELWLRRALDDKIRADSVAALIQMTEAMQGDNRAAGDFVLTRVQVILDPLAPIGYRGLALMPDGFGFTLASAMMQKRDPRLIVEAITRDIPRIWFDGHESYNSDFVFMNNELREARSSLNMTAIGYGVERALYELNEHLPCQSPLIADRYVIEIKDLLPALEATSKKVDQKMWSVDRHIAAFINTRYDLNLEPQMAALNDSAPERACSGMLSVLAVLQYRGGPETVPGLANWCVSLVPPIILSYHSRERRKFLEREINKVAKQGKMADLFSLLGNTEARTKDRGEYAKARADFLRVESEIMRFENTSKTRDETADRIGHKAAAILSGGIAVVTLTIHQFRMAFQRRGSGRHAWMILTMRWMPCVN
;
A
#
# COMPACT_ATOMS: atom_id res chain seq x y z
N MET A 1 -11.90 -0.09 -28.74
CA MET A 1 -12.01 -1.36 -29.50
C MET A 1 -12.82 -2.32 -28.66
N ASN A 2 -14.01 -2.69 -29.13
CA ASN A 2 -15.01 -3.47 -28.39
C ASN A 2 -14.69 -4.98 -28.57
N PRO A 3 -14.42 -5.78 -27.52
CA PRO A 3 -13.89 -7.14 -27.68
C PRO A 3 -14.97 -8.24 -27.76
N PHE A 4 -16.26 -7.91 -27.86
CA PHE A 4 -17.30 -8.91 -28.07
C PHE A 4 -17.73 -8.95 -29.54
N PRO A 5 -17.55 -10.09 -30.24
CA PRO A 5 -18.11 -10.25 -31.58
C PRO A 5 -19.64 -10.19 -31.48
N ARG A 6 -20.27 -9.31 -32.27
CA ARG A 6 -21.71 -9.35 -32.53
C ARG A 6 -22.03 -10.67 -33.22
N ALA A 7 -22.30 -11.71 -32.45
CA ALA A 7 -22.64 -13.03 -32.95
C ALA A 7 -24.04 -13.41 -32.45
N TRP A 8 -25.05 -12.81 -33.07
CA TRP A 8 -26.35 -13.47 -33.26
C TRP A 8 -26.61 -13.50 -34.76
N PRO A 9 -26.78 -14.68 -35.38
CA PRO A 9 -27.05 -14.77 -36.81
C PRO A 9 -28.43 -14.15 -37.09
N CYS A 10 -28.45 -13.09 -37.91
CA CYS A 10 -29.67 -12.54 -38.47
C CYS A 10 -30.52 -13.66 -39.10
N GLY A 11 -31.76 -13.79 -38.64
CA GLY A 11 -32.77 -14.59 -39.32
C GLY A 11 -32.94 -14.13 -40.76
N LYS A 12 -33.15 -15.08 -41.68
CA LYS A 12 -33.27 -14.83 -43.12
C LYS A 12 -34.57 -14.12 -43.54
N ASP A 13 -35.43 -13.77 -42.59
CA ASP A 13 -36.77 -13.27 -42.86
C ASP A 13 -36.89 -11.80 -42.40
N GLY A 14 -36.48 -10.84 -43.25
CA GLY A 14 -37.01 -9.47 -43.39
C GLY A 14 -37.22 -8.52 -42.19
N GLU A 15 -37.15 -8.97 -40.94
CA GLU A 15 -37.38 -8.19 -39.73
C GLU A 15 -36.03 -7.62 -39.28
N ARG A 16 -35.72 -6.41 -39.77
CA ARG A 16 -34.57 -5.65 -39.29
C ARG A 16 -34.80 -5.28 -37.84
N GLU A 17 -33.88 -5.70 -36.97
CA GLU A 17 -33.80 -5.26 -35.59
C GLU A 17 -33.74 -3.72 -35.55
N ARG A 18 -34.80 -3.06 -35.04
CA ARG A 18 -34.98 -1.58 -35.04
C ARG A 18 -33.77 -0.79 -34.55
N VAL A 19 -32.98 -1.39 -33.68
CA VAL A 19 -31.83 -0.78 -33.03
C VAL A 19 -30.49 -1.23 -33.60
N ALA A 20 -30.45 -2.17 -34.56
CA ALA A 20 -29.18 -2.71 -35.09
C ALA A 20 -28.34 -1.67 -35.84
N ASP A 21 -28.99 -0.68 -36.46
CA ASP A 21 -28.36 0.40 -37.21
C ASP A 21 -28.12 1.66 -36.35
N LEU A 22 -28.61 1.71 -35.11
CA LEU A 22 -28.46 2.84 -34.20
C LEU A 22 -27.17 2.74 -33.39
N LYS A 23 -26.61 3.89 -33.01
CA LYS A 23 -25.49 3.93 -32.05
C LYS A 23 -26.00 3.67 -30.64
N ASP A 24 -25.15 3.11 -29.77
CA ASP A 24 -25.48 2.78 -28.37
C ASP A 24 -26.11 3.97 -27.62
N GLU A 25 -25.62 5.19 -27.85
CA GLU A 25 -26.14 6.44 -27.27
C GLU A 25 -27.57 6.76 -27.73
N GLU A 26 -27.87 6.54 -29.02
CA GLU A 26 -29.18 6.80 -29.60
C GLU A 26 -30.20 5.79 -29.06
N ILE A 27 -29.78 4.54 -28.89
CA ILE A 27 -30.59 3.49 -28.26
C ILE A 27 -30.89 3.86 -26.80
N LEU A 28 -29.87 4.27 -26.04
CA LEU A 28 -30.03 4.65 -24.64
C LEU A 28 -30.99 5.83 -24.49
N ARG A 29 -30.83 6.87 -25.30
CA ARG A 29 -31.74 8.03 -25.32
C ARG A 29 -33.17 7.62 -25.68
N ALA A 30 -33.35 6.77 -26.69
CA ALA A 30 -34.67 6.28 -27.06
C ALA A 30 -35.35 5.53 -25.90
N LYS A 31 -34.61 4.68 -25.18
CA LYS A 31 -35.11 3.97 -23.99
C LYS A 31 -35.50 4.93 -22.87
N ILE A 32 -34.70 5.95 -22.60
CA ILE A 32 -35.00 6.96 -21.56
C ILE A 32 -36.26 7.77 -21.92
N THR A 33 -36.40 8.17 -23.19
CA THR A 33 -37.48 9.06 -23.62
C THR A 33 -38.80 8.33 -23.89
N GLN A 34 -38.76 7.11 -24.42
CA GLN A 34 -39.95 6.37 -24.87
C GLN A 34 -40.29 5.16 -23.99
N SER A 35 -39.38 4.70 -23.13
CA SER A 35 -39.31 3.41 -22.42
C SER A 35 -38.57 2.30 -23.16
N SER A 36 -38.01 1.35 -22.40
CA SER A 36 -37.32 0.19 -22.98
C SER A 36 -38.22 -0.65 -23.88
N TYR A 37 -39.46 -0.90 -23.46
CA TYR A 37 -40.43 -1.61 -24.30
C TYR A 37 -40.73 -0.85 -25.60
N GLN A 38 -41.01 0.46 -25.52
CA GLN A 38 -41.35 1.22 -26.74
C GLN A 38 -40.16 1.36 -27.68
N ALA A 39 -38.95 1.54 -27.16
CA ALA A 39 -37.76 1.68 -27.97
C ALA A 39 -37.38 0.38 -28.70
N LEU A 40 -37.58 -0.78 -28.05
CA LEU A 40 -37.12 -2.07 -28.58
C LEU A 40 -38.20 -2.87 -29.30
N ALA A 41 -39.44 -2.85 -28.81
CA ALA A 41 -40.45 -3.86 -29.16
C ALA A 41 -41.75 -3.29 -29.76
N ALA A 42 -42.04 -1.99 -29.63
CA ALA A 42 -43.37 -1.45 -29.98
C ALA A 42 -43.78 -1.60 -31.45
N ASP A 43 -42.82 -1.66 -32.38
CA ASP A 43 -43.11 -1.76 -33.82
C ASP A 43 -43.41 -3.20 -34.26
N TYR A 44 -43.12 -4.20 -33.41
CA TYR A 44 -43.42 -5.59 -33.70
C TYR A 44 -44.86 -5.93 -33.33
N ARG A 45 -45.54 -6.64 -34.23
CA ARG A 45 -46.87 -7.20 -33.95
C ARG A 45 -46.73 -8.49 -33.15
N LEU A 46 -46.58 -8.36 -31.83
CA LEU A 46 -46.41 -9.49 -30.93
C LEU A 46 -47.76 -10.17 -30.60
N PRO A 47 -47.83 -11.52 -30.57
CA PRO A 47 -48.97 -12.25 -30.00
C PRO A 47 -49.22 -11.86 -28.54
N LEU A 48 -50.47 -11.94 -28.08
CA LEU A 48 -50.86 -11.46 -26.74
C LEU A 48 -50.04 -12.09 -25.60
N GLN A 49 -49.71 -13.39 -25.68
CA GLN A 49 -48.88 -14.05 -24.66
C GLN A 49 -47.45 -13.47 -24.62
N VAL A 50 -46.87 -13.19 -25.80
CA VAL A 50 -45.51 -12.62 -25.91
C VAL A 50 -45.52 -11.16 -25.48
N LEU A 51 -46.57 -10.41 -25.80
CA LEU A 51 -46.74 -9.02 -25.41
C LEU A 51 -46.72 -8.84 -23.89
N GLU A 52 -47.38 -9.72 -23.15
CA GLU A 52 -47.43 -9.69 -21.68
C GLU A 52 -46.03 -9.85 -21.07
N VAL A 53 -45.30 -10.90 -21.47
CA VAL A 53 -43.94 -11.16 -20.98
C VAL A 53 -42.96 -10.08 -21.44
N SER A 54 -43.06 -9.58 -22.68
CA SER A 54 -42.21 -8.49 -23.16
C SER A 54 -42.40 -7.20 -22.36
N ARG A 55 -43.64 -6.83 -22.01
CA ARG A 55 -43.90 -5.65 -21.16
C ARG A 55 -43.40 -5.86 -19.74
N GLY A 56 -43.50 -7.06 -19.21
CA GLY A 56 -42.97 -7.42 -17.91
C GLY A 56 -41.45 -7.34 -17.81
N LEU A 57 -40.76 -7.93 -18.77
CA LEU A 57 -39.30 -7.96 -18.80
C LEU A 57 -38.67 -6.61 -19.16
N LEU A 58 -39.32 -5.85 -20.06
CA LEU A 58 -38.83 -4.55 -20.53
C LEU A 58 -39.44 -3.36 -19.76
N SER A 59 -39.96 -3.59 -18.55
CA SER A 59 -40.34 -2.50 -17.65
C SER A 59 -39.10 -1.72 -17.20
N ASP A 60 -39.14 -0.39 -17.27
CA ASP A 60 -38.03 0.45 -16.79
C ASP A 60 -38.01 0.58 -15.27
N ASP A 61 -39.17 0.49 -14.62
CA ASP A 61 -39.30 0.46 -13.16
C ASP A 61 -38.88 -0.92 -12.64
N PRO A 62 -37.79 -1.03 -11.86
CA PRO A 62 -37.32 -2.29 -11.31
C PRO A 62 -38.37 -2.98 -10.43
N ALA A 63 -39.24 -2.23 -9.74
CA ALA A 63 -40.26 -2.80 -8.86
C ALA A 63 -41.39 -3.50 -9.64
N GLN A 64 -41.60 -3.08 -10.90
CA GLN A 64 -42.60 -3.68 -11.80
C GLN A 64 -41.98 -4.67 -12.78
N ARG A 65 -40.64 -4.71 -12.89
CA ARG A 65 -39.95 -5.61 -13.81
C ARG A 65 -40.10 -7.05 -13.35
N TRP A 66 -40.47 -7.92 -14.27
CA TRP A 66 -40.64 -9.33 -13.98
C TRP A 66 -39.32 -9.95 -13.53
N ASN A 67 -39.40 -10.66 -12.40
CA ASN A 67 -38.33 -11.50 -11.87
C ASN A 67 -38.58 -12.98 -12.26
N MET A 68 -37.72 -13.87 -11.78
CA MET A 68 -37.84 -15.30 -12.07
C MET A 68 -39.18 -15.89 -11.61
N GLU A 69 -39.66 -15.52 -10.44
CA GLU A 69 -40.96 -15.96 -9.90
C GLU A 69 -42.13 -15.53 -10.79
N SER A 70 -42.10 -14.28 -11.28
CA SER A 70 -43.10 -13.76 -12.22
C SER A 70 -43.13 -14.59 -13.51
N LEU A 71 -41.95 -14.96 -14.02
CA LEU A 71 -41.83 -15.82 -15.20
C LEU A 71 -42.37 -17.24 -14.94
N GLU A 72 -42.09 -17.82 -13.78
CA GLU A 72 -42.60 -19.15 -13.41
C GLU A 72 -44.13 -19.16 -13.31
N LEU A 73 -44.73 -18.15 -12.68
CA LEU A 73 -46.19 -18.01 -12.61
C LEU A 73 -46.81 -17.85 -14.00
N TRP A 74 -46.19 -17.08 -14.88
CA TRP A 74 -46.63 -16.92 -16.26
C TRP A 74 -46.51 -18.22 -17.06
N LEU A 75 -45.40 -18.96 -16.92
CA LEU A 75 -45.20 -20.28 -17.54
C LEU A 75 -46.23 -21.31 -17.06
N ALA A 76 -46.67 -21.21 -15.80
CA ALA A 76 -47.74 -22.03 -15.24
C ALA A 76 -49.15 -21.64 -15.75
N GLY A 77 -49.25 -20.66 -16.67
CA GLY A 77 -50.50 -20.22 -17.29
C GLY A 77 -51.26 -19.14 -16.51
N ARG A 78 -50.68 -18.61 -15.42
CA ARG A 78 -51.29 -17.51 -14.66
C ARG A 78 -51.01 -16.18 -15.37
N ARG A 79 -52.06 -15.44 -15.71
CA ARG A 79 -51.90 -14.06 -16.18
C ARG A 79 -51.51 -13.16 -15.02
N LEU A 80 -50.46 -12.38 -15.21
CA LEU A 80 -50.03 -11.36 -14.27
C LEU A 80 -50.76 -10.05 -14.58
N SER A 81 -50.89 -9.18 -13.57
CA SER A 81 -51.55 -7.89 -13.74
C SER A 81 -50.89 -7.10 -14.88
N PRO A 82 -51.66 -6.50 -15.81
CA PRO A 82 -51.09 -5.76 -16.92
C PRO A 82 -50.21 -4.62 -16.43
N ILE A 83 -48.92 -4.65 -16.77
CA ILE A 83 -48.00 -3.55 -16.52
C ILE A 83 -48.32 -2.45 -17.53
N GLN A 84 -48.85 -1.33 -17.04
CA GLN A 84 -49.06 -0.13 -17.83
C GLN A 84 -47.88 0.81 -17.64
N THR A 85 -47.00 0.87 -18.63
CA THR A 85 -45.89 1.82 -18.65
C THR A 85 -46.45 3.24 -18.71
N LYS A 86 -46.45 3.96 -17.58
CA LYS A 86 -46.84 5.37 -17.56
C LYS A 86 -45.70 6.18 -18.20
N PRO A 87 -45.99 7.02 -19.22
CA PRO A 87 -44.97 7.89 -19.78
C PRO A 87 -44.47 8.86 -18.71
N ALA A 88 -43.17 9.17 -18.73
CA ALA A 88 -42.58 10.12 -17.81
C ALA A 88 -43.23 11.52 -17.99
N PRO A 89 -43.41 12.30 -16.92
CA PRO A 89 -43.88 13.68 -17.01
C PRO A 89 -43.01 14.49 -17.97
N ARG A 90 -43.65 15.20 -18.92
CA ARG A 90 -42.97 16.05 -19.89
C ARG A 90 -43.30 17.52 -19.64
N ALA A 91 -42.26 18.34 -19.65
CA ALA A 91 -42.35 19.79 -19.56
C ALA A 91 -42.95 20.37 -20.85
N GLN A 92 -43.72 21.45 -20.71
CA GLN A 92 -44.21 22.20 -21.88
C GLN A 92 -43.11 23.01 -22.57
N ARG A 93 -42.13 23.49 -21.80
CA ARG A 93 -40.96 24.22 -22.31
C ARG A 93 -39.71 23.37 -22.09
N PRO A 94 -38.83 23.21 -23.10
CA PRO A 94 -37.61 22.44 -22.93
C PRO A 94 -36.62 23.13 -21.99
N PHE A 95 -35.74 22.33 -21.39
CA PHE A 95 -34.49 22.81 -20.84
C PHE A 95 -33.39 22.59 -21.87
N SER A 96 -32.59 23.62 -22.17
CA SER A 96 -31.63 23.58 -23.28
C SER A 96 -30.20 23.72 -22.76
N ILE A 97 -29.35 22.71 -22.95
CA ILE A 97 -27.91 22.78 -22.62
C ILE A 97 -27.13 22.54 -23.91
N LYS A 98 -26.22 23.44 -24.28
CA LYS A 98 -25.43 23.35 -25.53
C LYS A 98 -26.28 23.10 -26.80
N GLY A 99 -27.49 23.67 -26.85
CA GLY A 99 -28.42 23.50 -27.98
C GLY A 99 -29.11 22.14 -28.04
N ILE A 100 -29.01 21.33 -26.99
CA ILE A 100 -29.76 20.08 -26.83
C ILE A 100 -30.96 20.35 -25.91
N ASP A 101 -32.15 20.16 -26.45
CA ASP A 101 -33.41 20.34 -25.74
C ASP A 101 -33.86 19.04 -25.08
N VAL A 102 -34.21 19.12 -23.80
CA VAL A 102 -34.78 18.01 -23.04
C VAL A 102 -36.09 18.40 -22.39
N PHE A 103 -37.01 17.43 -22.31
CA PHE A 103 -38.38 17.68 -21.84
C PHE A 103 -38.72 16.96 -20.54
N ASN A 104 -37.87 16.06 -20.06
CA ASN A 104 -38.12 15.34 -18.81
C ASN A 104 -36.84 15.23 -17.97
N VAL A 105 -37.02 14.95 -16.68
CA VAL A 105 -35.92 14.92 -15.70
C VAL A 105 -34.89 13.83 -15.96
N ARG A 106 -35.29 12.67 -16.48
CA ARG A 106 -34.39 11.53 -16.75
C ARG A 106 -33.48 11.81 -17.93
N GLU A 107 -34.05 12.38 -19.00
CA GLU A 107 -33.30 12.82 -20.17
C GLU A 107 -32.33 13.94 -19.80
N LEU A 108 -32.74 14.84 -18.90
CA LEU A 108 -31.86 15.88 -18.35
C LEU A 108 -30.72 15.30 -17.50
N ALA A 109 -31.00 14.35 -16.60
CA ALA A 109 -29.97 13.69 -15.79
C ALA A 109 -28.90 13.05 -16.68
N HIS A 110 -29.33 12.30 -17.69
CA HIS A 110 -28.43 11.71 -18.68
C HIS A 110 -27.63 12.77 -19.45
N LEU A 111 -28.26 13.87 -19.88
CA LEU A 111 -27.59 14.95 -20.58
C LEU A 111 -26.53 15.64 -19.73
N ILE A 112 -26.77 15.83 -18.42
CA ILE A 112 -25.79 16.41 -17.49
C ILE A 112 -24.53 15.53 -17.41
N GLY A 113 -24.70 14.20 -17.35
CA GLY A 113 -23.58 13.26 -17.35
C GLY A 113 -22.71 13.37 -18.62
N TYR A 114 -23.33 13.63 -19.77
CA TYR A 114 -22.64 13.81 -21.05
C TYR A 114 -22.02 15.21 -21.22
N VAL A 115 -22.70 16.25 -20.75
CA VAL A 115 -22.32 17.66 -20.88
C VAL A 115 -21.86 18.20 -19.53
N TRP A 116 -20.84 17.57 -18.95
CA TRP A 116 -20.40 17.79 -17.57
C TRP A 116 -20.09 19.26 -17.23
N ASP A 117 -19.03 19.84 -17.80
CA ASP A 117 -18.59 21.20 -17.48
C ASP A 117 -19.63 22.28 -17.86
N PRO A 118 -20.28 22.22 -19.04
CA PRO A 118 -21.26 23.25 -19.43
C PRO A 118 -22.58 23.18 -18.66
N ALA A 119 -22.91 22.05 -18.02
CA ALA A 119 -24.11 21.95 -17.19
C ALA A 119 -23.98 22.72 -15.87
N LEU A 120 -22.77 22.82 -15.30
CA LEU A 120 -22.58 23.39 -13.97
C LEU A 120 -23.04 24.85 -13.82
N PRO A 121 -22.73 25.78 -14.74
CA PRO A 121 -23.21 27.16 -14.64
C PRO A 121 -24.73 27.27 -14.66
N MET A 122 -25.40 26.47 -15.50
CA MET A 122 -26.86 26.46 -15.65
C MET A 122 -27.59 25.86 -14.44
N ILE A 123 -26.89 25.07 -13.64
CA ILE A 123 -27.40 24.58 -12.36
C ILE A 123 -27.21 25.67 -11.31
N ARG A 124 -26.01 26.26 -11.22
CA ARG A 124 -25.65 27.26 -10.21
C ARG A 124 -26.42 28.58 -10.34
N ASP A 125 -26.76 29.01 -11.56
CA ASP A 125 -27.52 30.24 -11.79
C ASP A 125 -29.02 30.13 -11.46
N GLY A 126 -29.48 28.95 -11.01
CA GLY A 126 -30.87 28.69 -10.64
C GLY A 126 -31.80 28.38 -11.83
N SER A 127 -31.29 28.31 -13.06
CA SER A 127 -32.12 28.00 -14.24
C SER A 127 -32.80 26.63 -14.12
N LEU A 128 -32.09 25.63 -13.58
CA LEU A 128 -32.64 24.30 -13.35
C LEU A 128 -33.79 24.31 -12.33
N GLU A 129 -33.60 24.96 -11.18
CA GLU A 129 -34.63 25.08 -10.14
C GLU A 129 -35.90 25.71 -10.72
N LEU A 130 -35.74 26.81 -11.45
CA LEU A 130 -36.83 27.54 -12.06
C LEU A 130 -37.60 26.68 -13.07
N TRP A 131 -36.88 25.90 -13.87
CA TRP A 131 -37.47 24.99 -14.85
C TRP A 131 -38.26 23.86 -14.19
N LEU A 132 -37.71 23.22 -13.16
CA LEU A 132 -38.42 22.19 -12.38
C LEU A 132 -39.73 22.73 -11.81
N ARG A 133 -39.69 23.93 -11.21
CA ARG A 133 -40.86 24.55 -10.58
C ARG A 133 -41.91 25.03 -11.59
N ARG A 134 -41.50 25.64 -12.70
CA ARG A 134 -42.43 26.29 -13.65
C ARG A 134 -42.88 25.40 -14.79
N ALA A 135 -42.02 24.51 -15.28
CA ALA A 135 -42.28 23.72 -16.48
C ALA A 135 -42.79 22.30 -16.16
N LEU A 136 -42.40 21.74 -15.00
CA LEU A 136 -42.80 20.40 -14.55
C LEU A 136 -43.68 20.41 -13.28
N ASP A 137 -43.84 21.56 -12.61
CA ASP A 137 -44.52 21.69 -11.30
C ASP A 137 -43.93 20.76 -10.20
N ASP A 138 -42.63 20.42 -10.31
CA ASP A 138 -41.93 19.54 -9.37
C ASP A 138 -41.22 20.38 -8.29
N LYS A 139 -42.00 20.82 -7.30
CA LYS A 139 -41.51 21.68 -6.21
C LYS A 139 -40.51 20.94 -5.31
N ILE A 140 -40.70 19.64 -5.10
CA ILE A 140 -39.85 18.83 -4.21
C ILE A 140 -38.43 18.74 -4.76
N ARG A 141 -38.28 18.40 -6.05
CA ARG A 141 -36.95 18.40 -6.68
C ARG A 141 -36.37 19.79 -6.79
N ALA A 142 -37.19 20.80 -7.10
CA ALA A 142 -36.72 22.19 -7.15
C ALA A 142 -36.12 22.64 -5.80
N ASP A 143 -36.84 22.43 -4.70
CA ASP A 143 -36.37 22.78 -3.35
C ASP A 143 -35.10 22.00 -2.98
N SER A 144 -35.00 20.73 -3.38
CA SER A 144 -33.81 19.89 -3.17
C SER A 144 -32.58 20.41 -3.93
N VAL A 145 -32.75 20.85 -5.18
CA VAL A 145 -31.68 21.45 -5.98
C VAL A 145 -31.25 22.80 -5.39
N ALA A 146 -32.21 23.64 -4.98
CA ALA A 146 -31.92 24.93 -4.36
C ALA A 146 -31.14 24.77 -3.05
N ALA A 147 -31.56 23.84 -2.18
CA ALA A 147 -30.88 23.53 -0.93
C ALA A 147 -29.45 23.02 -1.16
N LEU A 148 -29.25 22.17 -2.17
CA LEU A 148 -27.92 21.68 -2.56
C LEU A 148 -27.00 22.82 -2.99
N ILE A 149 -27.47 23.74 -3.84
CA ILE A 149 -26.67 24.89 -4.30
C ILE A 149 -26.25 25.74 -3.10
N GLN A 150 -27.19 26.13 -2.25
CA GLN A 150 -26.91 26.93 -1.04
C GLN A 150 -25.91 26.24 -0.11
N MET A 151 -26.07 24.94 0.13
CA MET A 151 -25.15 24.15 0.95
C MET A 151 -23.73 24.17 0.39
N THR A 152 -23.58 24.03 -0.93
CA THR A 152 -22.26 23.96 -1.58
C THR A 152 -21.58 25.32 -1.74
N GLU A 153 -22.34 26.40 -1.89
CA GLU A 153 -21.79 27.77 -1.88
C GLU A 153 -21.24 28.17 -0.51
N ALA A 154 -21.83 27.65 0.57
CA ALA A 154 -21.37 27.88 1.93
C ALA A 154 -20.10 27.08 2.30
N MET A 155 -19.72 26.06 1.52
CA MET A 155 -18.52 25.26 1.77
C MET A 155 -17.26 26.01 1.30
N GLN A 156 -16.30 26.20 2.20
CA GLN A 156 -14.94 26.65 1.82
C GLN A 156 -14.12 25.43 1.35
N GLY A 157 -13.59 25.49 0.13
CA GLY A 157 -12.79 24.37 -0.42
C GLY A 157 -12.52 24.47 -1.92
N ASP A 158 -12.09 23.35 -2.52
CA ASP A 158 -11.86 23.23 -3.95
C ASP A 158 -13.18 23.38 -4.74
N ASN A 159 -13.36 24.54 -5.38
CA ASN A 159 -14.54 24.88 -6.17
C ASN A 159 -14.81 23.88 -7.31
N ARG A 160 -13.77 23.22 -7.83
CA ARG A 160 -13.93 22.18 -8.85
C ARG A 160 -14.54 20.92 -8.26
N ALA A 161 -14.00 20.44 -7.14
CA ALA A 161 -14.55 19.29 -6.43
C ALA A 161 -15.99 19.52 -5.96
N ALA A 162 -16.30 20.73 -5.47
CA ALA A 162 -17.67 21.13 -5.13
C ALA A 162 -18.58 21.11 -6.36
N GLY A 163 -18.10 21.57 -7.51
CA GLY A 163 -18.84 21.52 -8.78
C GLY A 163 -19.17 20.08 -9.23
N ASP A 164 -18.20 19.18 -9.17
CA ASP A 164 -18.42 17.76 -9.53
C ASP A 164 -19.43 17.09 -8.57
N PHE A 165 -19.37 17.43 -7.28
CA PHE A 165 -20.33 16.95 -6.28
C PHE A 165 -21.74 17.43 -6.61
N VAL A 166 -21.93 18.72 -6.93
CA VAL A 166 -23.21 19.29 -7.35
C VAL A 166 -23.76 18.56 -8.57
N LEU A 167 -22.95 18.38 -9.62
CA LEU A 167 -23.37 17.70 -10.85
C LEU A 167 -23.82 16.26 -10.57
N THR A 168 -23.07 15.54 -9.73
CA THR A 168 -23.41 14.15 -9.37
C THR A 168 -24.70 14.09 -8.56
N ARG A 169 -24.85 14.94 -7.53
CA ARG A 169 -26.04 14.95 -6.67
C ARG A 169 -27.28 15.40 -7.43
N VAL A 170 -27.18 16.37 -8.33
CA VAL A 170 -28.29 16.78 -9.20
C VAL A 170 -28.77 15.64 -10.08
N GLN A 171 -27.86 14.86 -10.69
CA GLN A 171 -28.25 13.69 -11.47
C GLN A 171 -29.07 12.70 -10.65
N VAL A 172 -28.65 12.42 -9.40
CA VAL A 172 -29.39 11.52 -8.49
C VAL A 172 -30.72 12.10 -8.04
N ILE A 173 -30.83 13.42 -7.81
CA ILE A 173 -32.12 14.07 -7.50
C ILE A 173 -33.10 13.92 -8.67
N LEU A 174 -32.60 14.07 -9.90
CA LEU A 174 -33.41 14.00 -11.11
C LEU A 174 -33.83 12.56 -11.45
N ASP A 175 -32.90 11.60 -11.38
CA ASP A 175 -33.14 10.17 -11.61
C ASP A 175 -32.41 9.31 -10.55
N PRO A 176 -33.06 9.00 -9.42
CA PRO A 176 -32.45 8.23 -8.33
C PRO A 176 -32.03 6.81 -8.74
N LEU A 177 -32.68 6.23 -9.75
CA LEU A 177 -32.42 4.87 -10.21
C LEU A 177 -31.33 4.80 -11.29
N ALA A 178 -30.85 5.96 -11.76
CA ALA A 178 -29.79 6.00 -12.77
C ALA A 178 -28.42 5.61 -12.17
N PRO A 179 -27.48 5.17 -13.02
CA PRO A 179 -26.08 5.05 -12.63
C PRO A 179 -25.51 6.38 -12.13
N ILE A 180 -24.54 6.30 -11.23
CA ILE A 180 -23.81 7.45 -10.71
C ILE A 180 -22.92 8.01 -11.83
N GLY A 181 -23.25 9.21 -12.30
CA GLY A 181 -22.43 9.97 -13.23
C GLY A 181 -21.32 10.73 -12.51
N TYR A 182 -20.04 10.50 -12.87
CA TYR A 182 -18.89 11.25 -12.33
C TYR A 182 -17.79 11.43 -13.38
N ARG A 183 -17.66 12.64 -13.97
CA ARG A 183 -16.59 12.99 -14.92
C ARG A 183 -16.39 11.94 -16.05
N GLY A 184 -17.48 11.52 -16.67
CA GLY A 184 -17.48 10.50 -17.73
C GLY A 184 -17.54 9.04 -17.24
N LEU A 185 -17.48 8.79 -15.93
CA LEU A 185 -17.93 7.53 -15.36
C LEU A 185 -19.46 7.51 -15.27
N ALA A 186 -20.07 6.35 -15.50
CA ALA A 186 -21.47 6.07 -15.26
C ALA A 186 -21.57 4.65 -14.66
N LEU A 187 -21.66 4.56 -13.33
CA LEU A 187 -21.55 3.28 -12.61
C LEU A 187 -22.68 3.13 -11.60
N MET A 188 -23.29 1.94 -11.56
CA MET A 188 -24.10 1.55 -10.40
C MET A 188 -23.17 1.32 -9.18
N PRO A 189 -23.66 1.41 -7.94
CA PRO A 189 -22.82 1.26 -6.74
C PRO A 189 -22.03 -0.07 -6.71
N ASP A 190 -22.67 -1.17 -7.09
CA ASP A 190 -22.07 -2.51 -7.24
C ASP A 190 -21.06 -2.61 -8.40
N GLY A 191 -21.15 -1.70 -9.38
CA GLY A 191 -20.26 -1.64 -10.54
C GLY A 191 -18.85 -1.12 -10.24
N PHE A 192 -18.62 -0.45 -9.10
CA PHE A 192 -17.32 0.14 -8.77
C PHE A 192 -16.22 -0.92 -8.63
N GLY A 193 -16.51 -2.04 -7.95
CA GLY A 193 -15.56 -3.14 -7.75
C GLY A 193 -15.09 -3.75 -9.07
N PHE A 194 -16.04 -4.15 -9.91
CA PHE A 194 -15.74 -4.77 -11.21
C PHE A 194 -15.06 -3.80 -12.18
N THR A 195 -15.43 -2.51 -12.14
CA THR A 195 -14.80 -1.50 -13.00
C THR A 195 -13.36 -1.26 -12.58
N LEU A 196 -13.08 -1.22 -11.27
CA LEU A 196 -11.71 -1.16 -10.74
C LEU A 196 -10.89 -2.38 -11.17
N ALA A 197 -11.44 -3.59 -11.01
CA ALA A 197 -10.80 -4.82 -11.43
C ALA A 197 -10.50 -4.85 -12.93
N SER A 198 -11.49 -4.52 -13.75
CA SER A 198 -11.33 -4.45 -15.20
C SER A 198 -10.29 -3.41 -15.61
N ALA A 199 -10.26 -2.24 -14.98
CA ALA A 199 -9.26 -1.21 -15.26
C ALA A 199 -7.84 -1.71 -14.95
N MET A 200 -7.64 -2.30 -13.76
CA MET A 200 -6.33 -2.80 -13.34
C MET A 200 -5.85 -3.99 -14.19
N MET A 201 -6.71 -4.97 -14.48
CA MET A 201 -6.38 -6.12 -15.32
C MET A 201 -6.00 -5.71 -16.75
N GLN A 202 -6.68 -4.70 -17.29
CA GLN A 202 -6.39 -4.15 -18.62
C GLN A 202 -5.28 -3.09 -18.60
N LYS A 203 -4.62 -2.86 -17.46
CA LYS A 203 -3.58 -1.84 -17.26
C LYS A 203 -4.03 -0.43 -17.68
N ARG A 204 -5.33 -0.14 -17.53
CA ARG A 204 -5.91 1.20 -17.68
C ARG A 204 -5.72 1.97 -16.38
N ASP A 205 -5.81 3.30 -16.46
CA ASP A 205 -5.68 4.17 -15.29
C ASP A 205 -6.89 4.04 -14.35
N PRO A 206 -6.73 3.54 -13.10
CA PRO A 206 -7.83 3.42 -12.15
C PRO A 206 -8.10 4.72 -11.36
N ARG A 207 -7.30 5.78 -11.55
CA ARG A 207 -7.32 6.98 -10.69
C ARG A 207 -8.69 7.63 -10.57
N LEU A 208 -9.47 7.72 -11.65
CA LEU A 208 -10.78 8.34 -11.60
C LEU A 208 -11.78 7.54 -10.76
N ILE A 209 -11.68 6.20 -10.80
CA ILE A 209 -12.51 5.29 -10.01
C ILE A 209 -12.12 5.40 -8.53
N VAL A 210 -10.81 5.40 -8.26
CA VAL A 210 -10.25 5.58 -6.91
C VAL A 210 -10.65 6.95 -6.34
N GLU A 211 -10.54 8.03 -7.12
CA GLU A 211 -10.96 9.38 -6.74
C GLU A 211 -12.45 9.40 -6.35
N ALA A 212 -13.32 8.77 -7.15
CA ALA A 212 -14.74 8.71 -6.87
C ALA A 212 -15.04 8.00 -5.54
N ILE A 213 -14.41 6.86 -5.26
CA ILE A 213 -14.58 6.13 -3.99
C ILE A 213 -14.01 6.96 -2.82
N THR A 214 -12.80 7.50 -2.94
CA THR A 214 -12.14 8.29 -1.90
C THR A 214 -12.94 9.56 -1.54
N ARG A 215 -13.61 10.16 -2.52
CA ARG A 215 -14.49 11.34 -2.35
C ARG A 215 -15.91 11.01 -1.89
N ASP A 216 -16.20 9.75 -1.55
CA ASP A 216 -17.53 9.31 -1.09
C ASP A 216 -18.64 9.50 -2.15
N ILE A 217 -18.28 9.56 -3.44
CA ILE A 217 -19.24 9.77 -4.52
C ILE A 217 -20.34 8.70 -4.55
N PRO A 218 -20.06 7.40 -4.34
CA PRO A 218 -21.13 6.38 -4.32
C PRO A 218 -22.20 6.61 -3.25
N ARG A 219 -21.84 7.22 -2.11
CA ARG A 219 -22.77 7.53 -1.02
C ARG A 219 -23.93 8.40 -1.48
N ILE A 220 -23.66 9.30 -2.43
CA ILE A 220 -24.66 10.20 -3.02
C ILE A 220 -25.86 9.43 -3.57
N TRP A 221 -25.66 8.23 -4.11
CA TRP A 221 -26.72 7.39 -4.67
C TRP A 221 -27.61 6.79 -3.57
N PHE A 222 -26.99 6.27 -2.50
CA PHE A 222 -27.73 5.72 -1.36
C PHE A 222 -28.55 6.80 -0.64
N ASP A 223 -27.98 7.98 -0.46
CA ASP A 223 -28.67 9.15 0.12
C ASP A 223 -29.80 9.70 -0.78
N GLY A 224 -29.94 9.19 -2.02
CA GLY A 224 -31.03 9.51 -2.94
C GLY A 224 -32.26 8.61 -2.80
N HIS A 225 -32.16 7.53 -2.02
CA HIS A 225 -33.24 6.58 -1.80
C HIS A 225 -33.87 6.78 -0.42
N GLU A 226 -35.17 7.06 -0.38
CA GLU A 226 -35.90 7.31 0.87
C GLU A 226 -36.25 6.03 1.65
N SER A 227 -36.32 4.90 0.95
CA SER A 227 -36.72 3.62 1.54
C SER A 227 -35.51 2.83 2.05
N TYR A 228 -35.63 2.29 3.26
CA TYR A 228 -34.65 1.37 3.81
C TYR A 228 -34.57 0.11 2.95
N ASN A 229 -33.34 -0.26 2.57
CA ASN A 229 -33.03 -1.52 1.91
C ASN A 229 -31.74 -2.07 2.54
N SER A 230 -31.80 -3.29 3.07
CA SER A 230 -30.65 -3.96 3.70
C SER A 230 -29.47 -4.12 2.74
N ASP A 231 -29.75 -4.38 1.46
CA ASP A 231 -28.72 -4.60 0.44
C ASP A 231 -27.98 -3.28 0.15
N PHE A 232 -28.69 -2.15 0.18
CA PHE A 232 -28.09 -0.83 0.02
C PHE A 232 -27.18 -0.49 1.21
N VAL A 233 -27.60 -0.85 2.41
CA VAL A 233 -26.77 -0.67 3.62
C VAL A 233 -25.50 -1.51 3.53
N PHE A 234 -25.62 -2.76 3.08
CA PHE A 234 -24.46 -3.66 2.89
C PHE A 234 -23.48 -3.08 1.85
N MET A 235 -23.94 -2.76 0.64
CA MET A 235 -23.09 -2.19 -0.42
C MET A 235 -22.43 -0.86 0.00
N ASN A 236 -23.15 0.00 0.72
CA ASN A 236 -22.60 1.26 1.21
C ASN A 236 -21.48 1.02 2.25
N ASN A 237 -21.63 0.02 3.10
CA ASN A 237 -20.58 -0.37 4.04
C ASN A 237 -19.35 -0.91 3.31
N GLU A 238 -19.51 -1.79 2.31
CA GLU A 238 -18.38 -2.30 1.52
C GLU A 238 -17.58 -1.18 0.84
N LEU A 239 -18.27 -0.21 0.23
CA LEU A 239 -17.63 0.95 -0.39
C LEU A 239 -16.94 1.86 0.63
N ARG A 240 -17.48 1.96 1.86
CA ARG A 240 -16.85 2.70 2.96
C ARG A 240 -15.58 2.01 3.46
N GLU A 241 -15.58 0.70 3.60
CA GLU A 241 -14.38 -0.06 3.98
C GLU A 241 -13.31 0.05 2.87
N ALA A 242 -13.70 -0.09 1.60
CA ALA A 242 -12.80 0.11 0.47
C ALA A 242 -12.20 1.54 0.46
N ARG A 243 -13.01 2.56 0.78
CA ARG A 243 -12.52 3.94 0.95
C ARG A 243 -11.49 4.06 2.07
N SER A 244 -11.73 3.40 3.21
CA SER A 244 -10.77 3.35 4.33
C SER A 244 -9.43 2.76 3.86
N SER A 245 -9.48 1.62 3.17
CA SER A 245 -8.33 0.95 2.58
C SER A 245 -7.57 1.83 1.58
N LEU A 246 -8.27 2.57 0.71
CA LEU A 246 -7.67 3.47 -0.29
C LEU A 246 -6.91 4.65 0.32
N ASN A 247 -7.32 5.12 1.50
CA ASN A 247 -6.64 6.23 2.19
C ASN A 247 -5.32 5.82 2.83
N MET A 248 -5.05 4.52 2.95
CA MET A 248 -3.81 3.98 3.52
C MET A 248 -2.85 3.58 2.40
N THR A 249 -1.59 4.02 2.48
CA THR A 249 -0.57 3.77 1.44
C THR A 249 0.34 2.57 1.74
N ALA A 250 0.29 2.08 2.98
CA ALA A 250 1.07 0.95 3.46
C ALA A 250 0.82 -0.34 2.63
N ILE A 251 1.84 -1.20 2.53
CA ILE A 251 1.75 -2.55 1.97
C ILE A 251 0.65 -3.31 2.71
N GLY A 252 -0.24 -3.98 1.97
CA GLY A 252 -1.42 -4.62 2.54
C GLY A 252 -2.68 -3.74 2.52
N TYR A 253 -2.54 -2.48 2.13
CA TYR A 253 -3.62 -1.49 1.97
C TYR A 253 -3.56 -0.84 0.57
N GLY A 254 -4.34 0.21 0.36
CA GLY A 254 -4.37 0.97 -0.89
C GLY A 254 -5.30 0.38 -1.94
N VAL A 255 -4.97 0.61 -3.20
CA VAL A 255 -5.80 0.20 -4.35
C VAL A 255 -5.88 -1.32 -4.46
N GLU A 256 -4.79 -2.02 -4.15
CA GLU A 256 -4.74 -3.49 -4.17
C GLU A 256 -5.68 -4.09 -3.12
N ARG A 257 -5.77 -3.47 -1.95
CA ARG A 257 -6.67 -3.92 -0.87
C ARG A 257 -8.13 -3.70 -1.24
N ALA A 258 -8.47 -2.50 -1.68
CA ALA A 258 -9.81 -2.17 -2.14
C ALA A 258 -10.26 -3.05 -3.31
N LEU A 259 -9.33 -3.40 -4.23
CA LEU A 259 -9.59 -4.32 -5.33
C LEU A 259 -10.11 -5.68 -4.84
N TYR A 260 -9.45 -6.28 -3.85
CA TYR A 260 -9.86 -7.61 -3.34
C TYR A 260 -11.09 -7.54 -2.43
N GLU A 261 -11.26 -6.46 -1.66
CA GLU A 261 -12.45 -6.22 -0.84
C GLU A 261 -13.70 -6.13 -1.69
N LEU A 262 -13.66 -5.33 -2.76
CA LEU A 262 -14.79 -5.14 -3.68
C LEU A 262 -15.00 -6.30 -4.67
N ASN A 263 -14.12 -7.31 -4.68
CA ASN A 263 -14.21 -8.44 -5.61
C ASN A 263 -13.82 -9.74 -4.89
N GLU A 264 -14.77 -10.37 -4.20
CA GLU A 264 -14.53 -11.56 -3.37
C GLU A 264 -13.88 -12.74 -4.13
N HIS A 265 -14.26 -12.94 -5.39
CA HIS A 265 -13.78 -14.08 -6.17
C HIS A 265 -12.61 -13.74 -7.10
N LEU A 266 -12.02 -12.55 -6.97
CA LEU A 266 -10.86 -12.17 -7.78
C LEU A 266 -9.61 -12.94 -7.32
N PRO A 267 -8.92 -13.68 -8.20
CA PRO A 267 -7.66 -14.32 -7.86
C PRO A 267 -6.58 -13.28 -7.58
N CYS A 268 -5.54 -13.67 -6.82
CA CYS A 268 -4.41 -12.80 -6.55
C CYS A 268 -3.76 -12.32 -7.86
N GLN A 269 -3.66 -11.00 -8.03
CA GLN A 269 -3.12 -10.33 -9.22
C GLN A 269 -1.61 -10.07 -9.13
N SER A 270 -0.94 -10.61 -8.12
CA SER A 270 0.51 -10.46 -7.98
C SER A 270 1.23 -11.04 -9.20
N PRO A 271 2.17 -10.29 -9.83
CA PRO A 271 2.98 -10.80 -10.94
C PRO A 271 3.76 -12.07 -10.59
N LEU A 272 3.99 -12.36 -9.31
CA LEU A 272 4.70 -13.54 -8.83
C LEU A 272 3.89 -14.84 -9.01
N ILE A 273 2.56 -14.75 -8.99
CA ILE A 273 1.65 -15.92 -8.98
C ILE A 273 0.43 -15.75 -9.89
N ALA A 274 0.39 -14.72 -10.74
CA ALA A 274 -0.74 -14.44 -11.62
C ALA A 274 -1.07 -15.61 -12.56
N ASP A 275 -0.07 -16.39 -12.97
CA ASP A 275 -0.23 -17.59 -13.81
C ASP A 275 -0.83 -18.79 -13.05
N ARG A 276 -0.98 -18.71 -11.72
CA ARG A 276 -1.47 -19.79 -10.85
C ARG A 276 -2.93 -19.65 -10.44
N TYR A 277 -3.57 -18.52 -10.70
CA TYR A 277 -5.00 -18.31 -10.44
C TYR A 277 -5.42 -18.62 -8.99
N VAL A 278 -4.73 -18.03 -8.01
CA VAL A 278 -4.97 -18.27 -6.57
C VAL A 278 -6.20 -17.50 -6.10
N ILE A 279 -7.31 -18.19 -5.77
CA ILE A 279 -8.53 -17.57 -5.21
C ILE A 279 -8.57 -17.71 -3.69
N GLU A 280 -8.21 -18.88 -3.15
CA GLU A 280 -8.27 -19.14 -1.71
C GLU A 280 -6.91 -18.90 -1.03
N ILE A 281 -6.94 -18.45 0.23
CA ILE A 281 -5.72 -18.15 0.99
C ILE A 281 -4.82 -19.38 1.20
N LYS A 282 -5.41 -20.58 1.29
CA LYS A 282 -4.67 -21.85 1.46
C LYS A 282 -3.79 -22.21 0.26
N ASP A 283 -4.15 -21.71 -0.93
CA ASP A 283 -3.44 -21.99 -2.18
C ASP A 283 -2.28 -21.01 -2.44
N LEU A 284 -2.15 -19.96 -1.61
CA LEU A 284 -1.11 -18.94 -1.75
C LEU A 284 0.30 -19.50 -1.52
N LEU A 285 0.53 -20.20 -0.41
CA LEU A 285 1.85 -20.74 -0.09
C LEU A 285 2.30 -21.84 -1.08
N PRO A 286 1.45 -22.79 -1.50
CA PRO A 286 1.77 -23.71 -2.59
C PRO A 286 2.15 -23.00 -3.89
N ALA A 287 1.46 -21.91 -4.25
CA ALA A 287 1.78 -21.13 -5.44
C ALA A 287 3.17 -20.47 -5.33
N LEU A 288 3.48 -19.84 -4.19
CA LEU A 288 4.79 -19.22 -3.95
C LEU A 288 5.92 -20.25 -3.92
N GLU A 289 5.70 -21.41 -3.31
CA GLU A 289 6.64 -22.54 -3.33
C GLU A 289 6.95 -22.96 -4.78
N ALA A 290 5.93 -23.08 -5.62
CA ALA A 290 6.11 -23.46 -7.01
C ALA A 290 6.81 -22.37 -7.85
N THR A 291 6.59 -21.09 -7.53
CA THR A 291 7.24 -19.94 -8.19
C THR A 291 8.72 -19.79 -7.78
N SER A 292 9.10 -20.19 -6.57
CA SER A 292 10.45 -20.05 -6.02
C SER A 292 11.58 -20.60 -6.91
N LYS A 293 11.26 -21.54 -7.81
CA LYS A 293 12.19 -22.16 -8.77
C LYS A 293 12.49 -21.31 -10.00
N LYS A 294 11.65 -20.31 -10.32
CA LYS A 294 11.71 -19.53 -11.56
C LYS A 294 12.05 -18.05 -11.33
N VAL A 295 11.77 -17.54 -10.14
CA VAL A 295 11.86 -16.12 -9.81
C VAL A 295 13.27 -15.72 -9.36
N ASP A 296 13.63 -14.44 -9.55
CA ASP A 296 14.80 -13.87 -8.86
C ASP A 296 14.52 -13.82 -7.35
N GLN A 297 15.27 -14.61 -6.59
CA GLN A 297 15.10 -14.74 -5.15
C GLN A 297 15.43 -13.44 -4.39
N LYS A 298 16.08 -12.46 -5.04
CA LYS A 298 16.29 -11.13 -4.46
C LYS A 298 15.02 -10.26 -4.39
N MET A 299 13.98 -10.61 -5.15
CA MET A 299 12.69 -9.94 -5.04
C MET A 299 11.96 -10.37 -3.77
N TRP A 300 11.19 -9.46 -3.18
CA TRP A 300 10.38 -9.76 -2.01
C TRP A 300 9.34 -10.84 -2.35
N SER A 301 9.20 -11.85 -1.48
CA SER A 301 8.22 -12.93 -1.64
C SER A 301 6.79 -12.50 -1.32
N VAL A 302 6.62 -11.34 -0.67
CA VAL A 302 5.34 -10.70 -0.39
C VAL A 302 5.37 -9.30 -0.99
N ASP A 303 4.71 -9.13 -2.13
CA ASP A 303 4.50 -7.82 -2.76
C ASP A 303 3.21 -7.14 -2.27
N ARG A 304 2.87 -5.98 -2.84
CA ARG A 304 1.66 -5.22 -2.48
C ARG A 304 0.37 -6.01 -2.71
N HIS A 305 0.29 -6.77 -3.81
CA HIS A 305 -0.87 -7.58 -4.13
C HIS A 305 -1.00 -8.79 -3.20
N ILE A 306 0.10 -9.48 -2.88
CA ILE A 306 0.10 -10.61 -1.95
C ILE A 306 -0.29 -10.13 -0.56
N ALA A 307 0.31 -9.05 -0.06
CA ALA A 307 -0.02 -8.52 1.26
C ALA A 307 -1.49 -8.09 1.35
N ALA A 308 -2.00 -7.40 0.32
CA ALA A 308 -3.40 -6.98 0.28
C ALA A 308 -4.34 -8.19 0.22
N PHE A 309 -4.02 -9.20 -0.60
CA PHE A 309 -4.77 -10.43 -0.72
C PHE A 309 -4.81 -11.20 0.60
N ILE A 310 -3.67 -11.32 1.29
CA ILE A 310 -3.57 -11.94 2.62
C ILE A 310 -4.48 -11.23 3.61
N ASN A 311 -4.37 -9.90 3.73
CA ASN A 311 -5.22 -9.17 4.67
C ASN A 311 -6.71 -9.39 4.36
N THR A 312 -7.10 -9.59 3.09
CA THR A 312 -8.53 -9.64 2.68
C THR A 312 -9.11 -11.04 2.82
N ARG A 313 -8.31 -12.07 2.54
CA ARG A 313 -8.76 -13.46 2.51
C ARG A 313 -8.41 -14.25 3.76
N TYR A 314 -7.69 -13.64 4.70
CA TYR A 314 -7.32 -14.28 5.95
C TYR A 314 -8.14 -13.71 7.12
N ASP A 315 -8.91 -14.56 7.78
CA ASP A 315 -9.89 -14.15 8.79
C ASP A 315 -9.28 -13.60 10.09
N LEU A 316 -8.00 -13.90 10.36
CA LEU A 316 -7.35 -13.49 11.61
C LEU A 316 -6.57 -12.19 11.44
N ASN A 317 -6.58 -11.37 12.50
CA ASN A 317 -5.86 -10.11 12.51
C ASN A 317 -4.34 -10.32 12.39
N LEU A 318 -3.75 -9.78 11.32
CA LEU A 318 -2.31 -9.76 11.03
C LEU A 318 -1.70 -8.35 11.14
N GLU A 319 -2.42 -7.40 11.72
CA GLU A 319 -1.99 -5.99 11.83
C GLU A 319 -0.60 -5.81 12.46
N PRO A 320 -0.20 -6.54 13.54
CA PRO A 320 1.17 -6.44 14.06
C PRO A 320 2.24 -6.88 13.06
N GLN A 321 1.96 -7.95 12.30
CA GLN A 321 2.88 -8.50 11.31
C GLN A 321 2.96 -7.58 10.07
N MET A 322 1.82 -7.01 9.65
CA MET A 322 1.76 -6.04 8.57
C MET A 322 2.39 -4.70 8.94
N ALA A 323 2.24 -4.26 10.20
CA ALA A 323 2.93 -3.08 10.72
C ALA A 323 4.46 -3.30 10.69
N ALA A 324 4.93 -4.48 11.13
CA ALA A 324 6.34 -4.83 11.04
C ALA A 324 6.83 -4.90 9.58
N LEU A 325 6.04 -5.45 8.65
CA LEU A 325 6.34 -5.51 7.21
C LEU A 325 6.51 -4.12 6.59
N ASN A 326 5.77 -3.12 7.09
CA ASN A 326 5.81 -1.74 6.64
C ASN A 326 6.84 -0.86 7.38
N ASP A 327 7.62 -1.42 8.31
CA ASP A 327 8.63 -0.65 9.04
C ASP A 327 9.75 -0.18 8.09
N SER A 328 10.26 1.03 8.30
CA SER A 328 11.33 1.59 7.48
C SER A 328 12.68 0.89 7.70
N ALA A 329 12.86 0.22 8.85
CA ALA A 329 14.04 -0.57 9.14
C ALA A 329 13.98 -1.93 8.41
N PRO A 330 14.93 -2.24 7.50
CA PRO A 330 14.85 -3.40 6.63
C PRO A 330 14.86 -4.73 7.40
N GLU A 331 15.52 -4.79 8.56
CA GLU A 331 15.51 -5.97 9.43
C GLU A 331 14.13 -6.23 10.07
N ARG A 332 13.36 -5.18 10.35
CA ARG A 332 11.99 -5.32 10.90
C ARG A 332 11.00 -5.64 9.79
N ALA A 333 11.12 -4.99 8.64
CA ALA A 333 10.34 -5.30 7.44
C ALA A 333 10.49 -6.77 7.01
N CYS A 334 11.74 -7.26 6.94
CA CYS A 334 12.02 -8.65 6.62
C CYS A 334 11.49 -9.61 7.69
N SER A 335 11.59 -9.24 8.97
CA SER A 335 11.01 -10.01 10.07
C SER A 335 9.48 -10.06 10.00
N GLY A 336 8.83 -8.96 9.61
CA GLY A 336 7.39 -8.89 9.38
C GLY A 336 6.94 -9.84 8.27
N MET A 337 7.63 -9.82 7.12
CA MET A 337 7.40 -10.75 6.01
C MET A 337 7.49 -12.22 6.45
N LEU A 338 8.56 -12.60 7.17
CA LEU A 338 8.71 -13.96 7.69
C LEU A 338 7.59 -14.31 8.68
N SER A 339 7.19 -13.38 9.53
CA SER A 339 6.10 -13.59 10.50
C SER A 339 4.77 -13.83 9.81
N VAL A 340 4.42 -13.05 8.78
CA VAL A 340 3.22 -13.25 7.97
C VAL A 340 3.22 -14.66 7.37
N LEU A 341 4.30 -15.05 6.68
CA LEU A 341 4.39 -16.37 6.04
C LEU A 341 4.37 -17.52 7.07
N ALA A 342 4.99 -17.34 8.23
CA ALA A 342 4.97 -18.31 9.32
C ALA A 342 3.57 -18.53 9.89
N VAL A 343 2.80 -17.46 10.11
CA VAL A 343 1.42 -17.56 10.59
C VAL A 343 0.53 -18.25 9.55
N LEU A 344 0.67 -17.88 8.28
CA LEU A 344 -0.08 -18.52 7.19
C LEU A 344 0.23 -20.01 7.09
N GLN A 345 1.50 -20.41 7.16
CA GLN A 345 1.86 -21.82 7.09
C GLN A 345 1.34 -22.60 8.28
N TYR A 346 1.50 -22.05 9.49
CA TYR A 346 1.08 -22.71 10.73
C TYR A 346 -0.43 -23.00 10.75
N ARG A 347 -1.25 -22.11 10.17
CA ARG A 347 -2.72 -22.22 10.18
C ARG A 347 -3.29 -22.85 8.92
N GLY A 348 -2.73 -22.56 7.75
CA GLY A 348 -3.28 -22.93 6.44
C GLY A 348 -2.52 -24.02 5.70
N GLY A 349 -1.32 -24.39 6.18
CA GLY A 349 -0.42 -25.29 5.45
C GLY A 349 0.15 -24.65 4.17
N PRO A 350 0.87 -25.41 3.33
CA PRO A 350 1.23 -26.83 3.51
C PRO A 350 2.28 -27.02 4.62
N GLU A 351 2.48 -28.26 5.07
CA GLU A 351 3.38 -28.58 6.18
C GLU A 351 4.83 -28.10 5.95
N THR A 352 5.29 -28.11 4.69
CA THR A 352 6.64 -27.70 4.32
C THR A 352 6.66 -26.91 3.00
N VAL A 353 7.43 -25.82 2.96
CA VAL A 353 7.67 -24.97 1.77
C VAL A 353 9.18 -24.69 1.58
N PRO A 354 10.00 -25.70 1.24
CA PRO A 354 11.45 -25.56 1.21
C PRO A 354 11.97 -24.59 0.13
N GLY A 355 11.32 -24.50 -1.02
CA GLY A 355 11.66 -23.54 -2.07
C GLY A 355 11.41 -22.09 -1.64
N LEU A 356 10.24 -21.82 -1.07
CA LEU A 356 9.89 -20.52 -0.49
C LEU A 356 10.79 -20.18 0.69
N ALA A 357 11.09 -21.14 1.57
CA ALA A 357 11.99 -20.91 2.70
C ALA A 357 13.39 -20.50 2.21
N ASN A 358 13.93 -21.19 1.20
CA ASN A 358 15.21 -20.82 0.57
C ASN A 358 15.15 -19.45 -0.11
N TRP A 359 14.04 -19.12 -0.76
CA TRP A 359 13.82 -17.77 -1.31
C TRP A 359 13.91 -16.74 -0.17
N CYS A 360 13.18 -16.94 0.94
CA CYS A 360 13.25 -16.03 2.09
C CYS A 360 14.65 -15.93 2.70
N VAL A 361 15.46 -17.00 2.73
CA VAL A 361 16.85 -16.94 3.22
C VAL A 361 17.68 -15.89 2.49
N SER A 362 17.47 -15.73 1.18
CA SER A 362 18.20 -14.72 0.39
C SER A 362 17.81 -13.27 0.73
N LEU A 363 16.65 -13.06 1.37
CA LEU A 363 16.12 -11.76 1.78
C LEU A 363 16.45 -11.39 3.24
N VAL A 364 16.92 -12.35 4.03
CA VAL A 364 17.25 -12.20 5.46
C VAL A 364 18.60 -11.50 5.79
N PRO A 365 19.55 -11.21 4.88
CA PRO A 365 20.80 -10.53 5.25
C PRO A 365 20.66 -9.27 6.13
N PRO A 366 19.65 -8.38 5.97
CA PRO A 366 19.45 -7.24 6.88
C PRO A 366 19.30 -7.66 8.35
N ILE A 367 18.61 -8.78 8.61
CA ILE A 367 18.45 -9.31 9.98
C ILE A 367 19.78 -9.81 10.52
N ILE A 368 20.53 -10.59 9.75
CA ILE A 368 21.81 -11.16 10.20
C ILE A 368 22.82 -10.04 10.48
N LEU A 369 22.92 -9.05 9.58
CA LEU A 369 23.84 -7.92 9.72
C LEU A 369 23.49 -7.01 10.90
N SER A 370 22.25 -7.04 11.39
CA SER A 370 21.82 -6.27 12.57
C SER A 370 22.43 -6.77 13.90
N TYR A 371 22.92 -8.02 13.97
CA TYR A 371 23.66 -8.51 15.14
C TYR A 371 25.07 -7.92 15.19
N HIS A 372 25.62 -7.58 16.35
CA HIS A 372 26.98 -7.07 16.49
C HIS A 372 28.05 -8.17 16.45
N SER A 373 27.79 -9.34 17.04
CA SER A 373 28.76 -10.44 17.13
C SER A 373 29.00 -11.11 15.78
N ARG A 374 30.27 -11.13 15.34
CA ARG A 374 30.72 -11.83 14.13
C ARG A 374 30.49 -13.35 14.21
N GLU A 375 30.69 -13.93 15.39
CA GLU A 375 30.46 -15.35 15.62
C GLU A 375 28.97 -15.70 15.49
N ARG A 376 28.10 -14.84 16.05
CA ARG A 376 26.65 -15.01 15.94
C ARG A 376 26.18 -14.91 14.49
N ARG A 377 26.70 -13.96 13.70
CA ARG A 377 26.40 -13.86 12.27
C ARG A 377 26.80 -15.14 11.52
N LYS A 378 28.04 -15.61 11.69
CA LYS A 378 28.52 -16.87 11.09
C LYS A 378 27.73 -18.11 11.54
N PHE A 379 27.21 -18.11 12.76
CA PHE A 379 26.33 -19.17 13.25
C PHE A 379 24.98 -19.12 12.52
N LEU A 380 24.34 -17.95 12.48
CA LEU A 380 23.05 -17.78 11.80
C LEU A 380 23.14 -18.11 10.30
N GLU A 381 24.18 -17.65 9.60
CA GLU A 381 24.43 -17.96 8.18
C GLU A 381 24.57 -19.47 7.90
N ARG A 382 25.11 -20.23 8.85
CA ARG A 382 25.23 -21.70 8.72
C ARG A 382 23.92 -22.42 9.04
N GLU A 383 23.24 -22.03 10.11
CA GLU A 383 22.02 -22.71 10.56
C GLU A 383 20.81 -22.37 9.69
N ILE A 384 20.72 -21.17 9.13
CA ILE A 384 19.58 -20.74 8.31
C ILE A 384 19.37 -21.65 7.09
N ASN A 385 20.45 -22.08 6.45
CA ASN A 385 20.41 -23.00 5.30
C ASN A 385 19.93 -24.41 5.69
N LYS A 386 20.16 -24.83 6.94
CA LYS A 386 19.68 -26.14 7.43
C LYS A 386 18.18 -26.08 7.72
N VAL A 387 17.73 -25.01 8.37
CA VAL A 387 16.31 -24.79 8.69
C VAL A 387 15.50 -24.60 7.42
N ALA A 388 16.01 -23.86 6.43
CA ALA A 388 15.33 -23.64 5.16
C ALA A 388 15.01 -24.94 4.40
N LYS A 389 15.88 -25.96 4.49
CA LYS A 389 15.64 -27.28 3.89
C LYS A 389 14.44 -28.02 4.49
N GLN A 390 14.08 -27.72 5.74
CA GLN A 390 12.91 -28.30 6.39
C GLN A 390 11.61 -27.64 5.89
N GLY A 391 11.70 -26.45 5.30
CA GLY A 391 10.54 -25.72 4.77
C GLY A 391 9.56 -25.25 5.84
N LYS A 392 9.98 -25.15 7.11
CA LYS A 392 9.15 -24.67 8.22
C LYS A 392 9.44 -23.19 8.50
N MET A 393 8.52 -22.33 8.09
CA MET A 393 8.62 -20.88 8.21
C MET A 393 8.65 -20.40 9.67
N ALA A 394 7.95 -21.10 10.58
CA ALA A 394 8.00 -20.81 12.02
C ALA A 394 9.40 -21.05 12.61
N ASP A 395 10.09 -22.10 12.18
CA ASP A 395 11.45 -22.40 12.62
C ASP A 395 12.44 -21.36 12.07
N LEU A 396 12.25 -20.94 10.81
CA LEU A 396 13.04 -19.88 10.21
C LEU A 396 12.85 -18.55 10.94
N PHE A 397 11.60 -18.18 11.23
CA PHE A 397 11.25 -16.96 11.95
C PHE A 397 11.81 -16.96 13.39
N SER A 398 11.66 -18.07 14.12
CA SER A 398 12.14 -18.18 15.50
C SER A 398 13.67 -18.14 15.63
N LEU A 399 14.40 -18.73 14.67
CA LEU A 399 15.86 -18.66 14.61
C LEU A 399 16.38 -17.21 14.51
N LEU A 400 15.69 -16.38 13.73
CA LEU A 400 16.09 -15.01 13.39
C LEU A 400 15.49 -13.94 14.32
N GLY A 401 14.33 -14.26 14.91
CA GLY A 401 13.53 -13.38 15.77
C GLY A 401 13.80 -13.52 17.27
N ASN A 402 14.87 -14.21 17.68
CA ASN A 402 15.16 -14.42 19.11
C ASN A 402 15.54 -13.10 19.81
N THR A 403 14.56 -12.50 20.50
CA THR A 403 14.68 -11.23 21.24
C THR A 403 15.73 -11.30 22.35
N GLU A 404 15.78 -12.41 23.09
CA GLU A 404 16.76 -12.60 24.17
C GLU A 404 18.20 -12.58 23.62
N ALA A 405 18.43 -13.30 22.52
CA ALA A 405 19.73 -13.31 21.84
C ALA A 405 20.11 -11.91 21.34
N ARG A 406 19.16 -11.11 20.83
CA ARG A 406 19.41 -9.72 20.40
C ARG A 406 19.73 -8.79 21.56
N THR A 407 19.07 -8.95 22.70
CA THR A 407 19.33 -8.15 23.90
C THR A 407 20.69 -8.50 24.48
N LYS A 408 21.02 -9.79 24.53
CA LYS A 408 22.33 -10.29 24.96
C LYS A 408 23.46 -9.76 24.08
N ASP A 409 23.33 -9.88 22.75
CA ASP A 409 24.32 -9.39 21.79
C ASP A 409 24.56 -7.87 21.93
N ARG A 410 23.49 -7.08 22.10
CA ARG A 410 23.61 -5.64 22.39
C ARG A 410 24.33 -5.36 23.71
N GLY A 411 24.01 -6.12 24.76
CA GLY A 411 24.66 -5.99 26.06
C GLY A 411 26.15 -6.35 26.04
N GLU A 412 26.50 -7.44 25.35
CA GLU A 412 27.89 -7.88 25.16
C GLU A 412 28.69 -6.89 24.33
N TYR A 413 28.09 -6.34 23.26
CA TYR A 413 28.73 -5.30 22.46
C TYR A 413 28.98 -4.01 23.27
N ALA A 414 28.00 -3.59 24.08
CA ALA A 414 28.15 -2.43 24.96
C ALA A 414 29.29 -2.63 25.98
N LYS A 415 29.39 -3.83 26.58
CA LYS A 415 30.49 -4.19 27.48
C LYS A 415 31.83 -4.18 26.76
N ALA A 416 31.93 -4.82 25.59
CA ALA A 416 33.16 -4.87 24.80
C ALA A 416 33.65 -3.46 24.39
N ARG A 417 32.72 -2.55 24.07
CA ARG A 417 33.05 -1.15 23.78
C ARG A 417 33.57 -0.41 25.01
N ALA A 418 32.95 -0.63 26.17
CA ALA A 418 33.41 -0.03 27.43
C ALA A 418 34.81 -0.55 27.82
N ASP A 419 35.05 -1.85 27.67
CA ASP A 419 36.34 -2.47 27.92
C ASP A 419 37.41 -1.95 26.95
N PHE A 420 37.09 -1.81 25.66
CA PHE A 420 38.00 -1.23 24.67
C PHE A 420 38.41 0.19 25.05
N LEU A 421 37.45 1.06 25.39
CA LEU A 421 37.73 2.45 25.78
C LEU A 421 38.56 2.52 27.08
N ARG A 422 38.29 1.61 28.04
CA ARG A 422 39.08 1.51 29.26
C ARG A 422 40.53 1.15 28.94
N VAL A 423 40.75 0.10 28.16
CA VAL A 423 42.10 -0.35 27.76
C VAL A 423 42.82 0.73 26.97
N GLU A 424 42.14 1.42 26.06
CA GLU A 424 42.71 2.55 25.29
C GLU A 424 43.14 3.69 26.23
N SER A 425 42.33 4.04 27.23
CA SER A 425 42.68 5.04 28.22
C SER A 425 43.86 4.62 29.11
N GLU A 426 43.99 3.33 29.43
CA GLU A 426 45.11 2.77 30.18
C GLU A 426 46.40 2.79 29.35
N ILE A 427 46.34 2.44 28.06
CA ILE A 427 47.47 2.54 27.12
C ILE A 427 47.95 3.99 27.04
N MET A 428 47.06 4.96 26.85
CA MET A 428 47.43 6.38 26.83
C MET A 428 48.07 6.84 28.16
N ARG A 429 47.57 6.35 29.30
CA ARG A 429 48.18 6.64 30.61
C ARG A 429 49.58 6.05 30.73
N PHE A 430 49.79 4.81 30.30
CA PHE A 430 51.11 4.17 30.35
C PHE A 430 52.11 4.86 29.42
N GLU A 431 51.71 5.24 28.21
CA GLU A 431 52.58 5.99 27.29
C GLU A 431 53.00 7.35 27.86
N ASN A 432 52.07 8.09 28.45
CA ASN A 432 52.36 9.38 29.09
C ASN A 432 53.20 9.23 30.37
N THR A 433 52.97 8.18 31.16
CA THR A 433 53.77 7.88 32.35
C THR A 433 55.17 7.40 31.98
N SER A 434 55.33 6.67 30.88
CA SER A 434 56.65 6.27 30.38
C SER A 434 57.47 7.48 29.97
N LYS A 435 56.90 8.39 29.17
CA LYS A 435 57.58 9.63 28.77
C LYS A 435 58.04 10.46 29.98
N THR A 436 57.17 10.62 30.97
CA THR A 436 57.52 11.38 32.19
C THR A 436 58.57 10.66 33.06
N ARG A 437 58.58 9.32 33.08
CA ARG A 437 59.61 8.51 33.77
C ARG A 437 60.96 8.58 33.06
N ASP A 438 60.99 8.56 31.75
CA ASP A 438 62.24 8.70 30.97
C ASP A 438 62.86 10.08 31.19
N GLU A 439 62.06 11.15 31.12
CA GLU A 439 62.52 12.51 31.42
C GLU A 439 63.07 12.67 32.85
N THR A 440 62.44 12.01 33.83
CA THR A 440 62.91 12.05 35.23
C THR A 440 64.13 11.18 35.46
N ALA A 441 64.24 10.02 34.80
CA ALA A 441 65.42 9.16 34.85
C ALA A 441 66.65 9.86 34.26
N ASP A 442 66.51 10.52 33.10
CA ASP A 442 67.58 11.31 32.49
C ASP A 442 68.04 12.45 33.42
N ARG A 443 67.09 13.13 34.07
CA ARG A 443 67.41 14.22 35.00
C ARG A 443 68.15 13.72 36.25
N ILE A 444 67.80 12.53 36.76
CA ILE A 444 68.49 11.90 37.89
C ILE A 444 69.88 11.40 37.47
N GLY A 445 69.99 10.77 36.30
CA GLY A 445 71.26 10.34 35.72
C GLY A 445 72.24 11.49 35.55
N HIS A 446 71.79 12.61 34.98
CA HIS A 446 72.60 13.83 34.87
C HIS A 446 73.05 14.38 36.23
N LYS A 447 72.18 14.37 37.25
CA LYS A 447 72.54 14.80 38.61
C LYS A 447 73.56 13.87 39.27
N ALA A 448 73.37 12.56 39.15
CA ALA A 448 74.29 11.58 39.70
C ALA A 448 75.67 11.66 39.02
N ALA A 449 75.70 11.79 37.70
CA ALA A 449 76.93 11.99 36.92
C ALA A 449 77.66 13.28 37.34
N ALA A 450 76.93 14.39 37.51
CA ALA A 450 77.51 15.64 37.97
C ALA A 450 78.14 15.50 39.36
N ILE A 451 77.47 14.85 40.31
CA ILE A 451 77.99 14.63 41.67
C ILE A 451 79.24 13.74 41.64
N LEU A 452 79.21 12.63 40.90
CA LEU A 452 80.37 11.73 40.76
C LEU A 452 81.55 12.43 40.09
N SER A 453 81.31 13.20 39.01
CA SER A 453 82.36 13.98 38.34
C SER A 453 82.96 15.05 39.26
N GLY A 454 82.12 15.72 40.07
CA GLY A 454 82.56 16.71 41.04
C GLY A 454 83.41 16.08 42.14
N GLY A 455 82.99 14.91 42.65
CA GLY A 455 83.77 14.14 43.63
C GLY A 455 85.15 13.74 43.10
N ILE A 456 85.21 13.22 41.87
CA ILE A 456 86.47 12.86 41.21
C ILE A 456 87.35 14.11 40.99
N ALA A 457 86.76 15.24 40.60
CA ALA A 457 87.48 16.50 40.44
C ALA A 457 88.09 17.01 41.76
N VAL A 458 87.36 16.89 42.87
CA VAL A 458 87.86 17.27 44.20
C VAL A 458 88.98 16.34 44.68
N VAL A 459 88.85 15.03 44.45
CA VAL A 459 89.90 14.05 44.78
C VAL A 459 91.16 14.29 43.93
N THR A 460 91.00 14.57 42.64
CA THR A 460 92.14 14.86 41.76
C THR A 460 92.81 16.19 42.11
N LEU A 461 92.04 17.24 42.45
CA LEU A 461 92.56 18.51 42.96
C LEU A 461 93.29 18.36 44.31
N THR A 462 92.77 17.56 45.24
CA THR A 462 93.43 17.31 46.53
C THR A 462 94.71 16.51 46.36
N ILE A 463 94.74 15.50 45.49
CA ILE A 463 95.99 14.79 45.11
C ILE A 463 96.99 15.78 44.48
N HIS A 464 96.53 16.70 43.62
CA HIS A 464 97.41 17.66 42.98
C HIS A 464 97.97 18.70 43.96
N GLN A 465 97.15 19.17 44.90
CA GLN A 465 97.57 20.05 46.01
C GLN A 465 98.57 19.34 46.93
N PHE A 466 98.34 18.07 47.28
CA PHE A 466 99.28 17.26 48.06
C PHE A 466 100.61 17.10 47.33
N ARG A 467 100.57 16.88 46.01
CA ARG A 467 101.77 16.80 45.16
C ARG A 467 102.53 18.14 45.12
N MET A 468 101.83 19.28 45.04
CA MET A 468 102.46 20.60 45.08
C MET A 468 103.00 20.97 46.47
N ALA A 469 102.34 20.56 47.55
CA ALA A 469 102.84 20.72 48.92
C ALA A 469 104.09 19.87 49.19
N PHE A 470 104.15 18.66 48.62
CA PHE A 470 105.32 17.78 48.71
C PHE A 470 106.50 18.32 47.90
N GLN A 471 106.26 18.94 46.74
CA GLN A 471 107.32 19.60 45.95
C GLN A 471 107.95 20.84 46.61
N ARG A 472 107.29 21.49 47.59
CA ARG A 472 107.85 22.62 48.34
C ARG A 472 108.74 22.21 49.52
N ARG A 473 108.79 20.93 49.91
CA ARG A 473 109.76 20.40 50.88
C ARG A 473 110.82 19.60 50.12
N GLY A 474 111.89 20.27 49.72
CA GLY A 474 112.99 19.64 49.00
C GLY A 474 113.75 18.63 49.86
N SER A 475 113.85 17.38 49.37
CA SER A 475 115.06 16.54 49.41
C SER A 475 114.74 15.16 48.83
N GLY A 476 115.56 14.68 47.89
CA GLY A 476 115.79 13.25 47.65
C GLY A 476 114.88 12.56 46.62
N ARG A 477 115.40 12.41 45.40
CA ARG A 477 114.91 11.48 44.38
C ARG A 477 115.04 10.02 44.86
N HIS A 478 114.01 9.23 44.60
CA HIS A 478 113.98 7.83 44.13
C HIS A 478 112.91 6.97 44.83
N ALA A 479 112.21 6.18 44.00
CA ALA A 479 111.19 5.17 44.31
C ALA A 479 109.75 5.68 44.53
N TRP A 480 108.98 5.78 43.45
CA TRP A 480 107.61 5.24 43.33
C TRP A 480 107.30 5.07 41.83
N MET A 481 107.87 4.02 41.26
CA MET A 481 107.41 3.37 40.04
C MET A 481 106.79 2.06 40.53
N ILE A 482 105.67 1.63 39.92
CA ILE A 482 104.78 0.50 40.29
C ILE A 482 103.53 0.94 41.08
N LEU A 483 102.56 1.53 40.37
CA LEU A 483 101.16 1.09 40.41
C LEU A 483 100.38 1.62 39.19
N THR A 484 100.93 1.38 38.00
CA THR A 484 100.18 1.41 36.75
C THR A 484 99.95 -0.03 36.32
N MET A 485 98.88 -0.64 36.82
CA MET A 485 98.34 -1.86 36.20
C MET A 485 96.83 -1.94 36.44
N ARG A 486 96.11 -1.87 35.32
CA ARG A 486 94.92 -2.67 35.00
C ARG A 486 93.60 -2.26 35.67
N TRP A 487 92.92 -1.30 35.06
CA TRP A 487 91.46 -1.29 34.99
C TRP A 487 91.05 -1.19 33.51
N MET A 488 90.67 -2.33 32.94
CA MET A 488 89.91 -2.41 31.69
C MET A 488 88.45 -2.03 31.97
N PRO A 489 87.79 -1.25 31.10
CA PRO A 489 86.33 -1.13 31.14
C PRO A 489 85.71 -2.31 30.37
N CYS A 490 84.96 -3.17 31.05
CA CYS A 490 83.90 -3.95 30.41
C CYS A 490 82.69 -3.04 30.25
N VAL A 491 82.46 -2.59 29.02
CA VAL A 491 81.20 -2.03 28.55
C VAL A 491 80.37 -3.21 28.05
N ASN A 492 79.13 -3.31 28.55
CA ASN A 492 78.01 -3.97 27.89
C ASN A 492 77.28 -2.92 27.06
#